data_AF-A0A954VD45-F1
#
_entry.id   AF-A0A954VD45-F1
#
_cell.length_a   1.000
_cell.length_b   1.000
_cell.length_c   1.000
_cell.angle_alpha   90.00
_cell.angle_beta   90.00
_cell.angle_gamma   90.00
#
_symmetry.space_group_name_H-M   'P 1'
#
loop_
_entity.id
_entity.type
_entity.pdbx_description
1 polymer ?
#
loop_
_entity_poly.entity_id
_entity_poly.type
_entity_poly.pdbx_seq_one_letter_code
_entity_poly.pdbx_strand_id
1 'polypeptide(L)'
;PTYVQTWLDGELPSFCWQIYRDGSMLERRVLDWCLENLPMLRQLPQHPHWLFVSYEDLMTHTVEVIDVLCQRLELTDRERMLARIRRPSRSTRRESTPERKRMIRRGDRQQLRSSWRQHVSDQQVDACFQLLERFGIDLYSRDSDMPDGTSVCRTSFGHAATCSTPAEQAIEKTVR
;
A
#
# COMPACT_ATOMS: atom_id res chain seq x y z
N PRO A 1 -12.40 13.20 -19.21
CA PRO A 1 -11.86 11.98 -19.86
C PRO A 1 -12.40 10.74 -19.11
N THR A 2 -12.61 9.62 -19.78
CA THR A 2 -13.06 8.38 -19.10
C THR A 2 -11.90 7.74 -18.34
N TYR A 3 -12.21 6.84 -17.39
CA TYR A 3 -11.19 6.08 -16.66
C TYR A 3 -10.22 5.39 -17.62
N VAL A 4 -10.76 4.68 -18.61
CA VAL A 4 -9.99 3.94 -19.63
C VAL A 4 -9.06 4.88 -20.38
N GLN A 5 -9.56 6.02 -20.88
CA GLN A 5 -8.76 6.99 -21.61
C GLN A 5 -7.63 7.62 -20.78
N THR A 6 -7.79 7.65 -19.45
CA THR A 6 -6.85 8.33 -18.55
C THR A 6 -5.78 7.37 -18.04
N TRP A 7 -6.15 6.12 -17.74
CA TRP A 7 -5.32 5.19 -16.97
C TRP A 7 -4.93 3.92 -17.71
N LEU A 8 -5.62 3.57 -18.81
CA LEU A 8 -5.35 2.35 -19.57
C LEU A 8 -4.90 2.71 -20.98
N ASP A 9 -3.60 2.58 -21.23
CA ASP A 9 -2.94 2.93 -22.48
C ASP A 9 -2.63 1.70 -23.36
N GLY A 10 -2.53 1.94 -24.67
CA GLY A 10 -2.20 0.92 -25.66
C GLY A 10 -3.11 -0.31 -25.61
N GLU A 11 -2.50 -1.48 -25.41
CA GLU A 11 -3.17 -2.79 -25.41
C GLU A 11 -3.79 -3.18 -24.04
N LEU A 12 -3.62 -2.36 -22.99
CA LEU A 12 -4.13 -2.68 -21.65
C LEU A 12 -5.64 -2.94 -21.63
N PRO A 13 -6.51 -2.14 -22.29
CA PRO A 13 -7.95 -2.42 -22.30
C PRO A 13 -8.29 -3.80 -22.87
N SER A 14 -7.69 -4.18 -24.00
CA SER A 14 -7.89 -5.50 -24.63
C SER A 14 -7.41 -6.63 -23.72
N PHE A 15 -6.26 -6.43 -23.07
CA PHE A 15 -5.71 -7.37 -22.11
C PHE A 15 -6.61 -7.55 -20.88
N CYS A 16 -7.17 -6.46 -20.33
CA CYS A 16 -8.14 -6.52 -19.23
C CYS A 16 -9.36 -7.38 -19.60
N TRP A 17 -9.90 -7.20 -20.80
CA TRP A 17 -11.04 -7.98 -21.29
C TRP A 17 -10.71 -9.46 -21.46
N GLN A 18 -9.50 -9.79 -21.92
CA GLN A 18 -9.03 -11.16 -22.01
C GLN A 18 -8.99 -11.84 -20.63
N ILE A 19 -8.39 -11.19 -19.63
CA ILE A 19 -8.30 -11.73 -18.27
C ILE A 19 -9.69 -11.84 -17.63
N TYR A 20 -10.58 -10.87 -17.86
CA TYR A 20 -11.94 -10.92 -17.36
C TYR A 20 -12.73 -12.12 -17.91
N ARG A 21 -12.57 -12.44 -19.20
CA ARG A 21 -13.27 -13.55 -19.86
C ARG A 21 -12.64 -14.90 -19.51
N ASP A 22 -11.32 -15.01 -19.68
CA ASP A 22 -10.62 -16.29 -19.76
C ASP A 22 -9.71 -16.57 -18.56
N GLY A 23 -9.38 -15.55 -17.75
CA GLY A 23 -8.49 -15.69 -16.59
C GLY A 23 -9.11 -16.47 -15.44
N SER A 24 -8.27 -17.02 -14.56
CA SER A 24 -8.69 -17.67 -13.32
C SER A 24 -9.36 -16.69 -12.36
N MET A 25 -10.04 -17.21 -11.33
CA MET A 25 -10.65 -16.38 -10.29
C MET A 25 -9.61 -15.48 -9.61
N LEU A 26 -8.40 -16.00 -9.34
CA LEU A 26 -7.35 -15.21 -8.70
C LEU A 26 -6.85 -14.08 -9.61
N GLU A 27 -6.59 -14.37 -10.89
CA GLU A 27 -6.16 -13.36 -11.86
C GLU A 27 -7.19 -12.23 -12.02
N ARG A 28 -8.49 -12.57 -12.05
CA ARG A 28 -9.56 -11.56 -12.09
C ARG A 28 -9.56 -10.68 -10.84
N ARG A 29 -9.31 -11.25 -9.66
CA ARG A 29 -9.20 -10.46 -8.42
C ARG A 29 -7.96 -9.57 -8.39
N VAL A 30 -6.84 -10.05 -8.94
CA VAL A 30 -5.64 -9.22 -9.09
C VAL A 30 -5.88 -8.12 -10.11
N LEU A 31 -6.57 -8.39 -11.21
CA LEU A 31 -6.99 -7.38 -12.18
C LEU A 31 -7.88 -6.31 -11.53
N ASP A 32 -8.90 -6.72 -10.76
CA ASP A 32 -9.77 -5.79 -10.01
C ASP A 32 -8.91 -4.88 -9.12
N TRP A 33 -7.97 -5.47 -8.37
CA TRP A 33 -7.06 -4.71 -7.49
C TRP A 33 -6.17 -3.74 -8.29
N CYS A 34 -5.60 -4.17 -9.42
CA CYS A 34 -4.81 -3.29 -10.29
C CYS A 34 -5.65 -2.10 -10.74
N LEU A 35 -6.86 -2.33 -11.24
CA LEU A 35 -7.74 -1.27 -11.72
C LEU A 35 -8.18 -0.31 -10.61
N GLU A 36 -8.39 -0.80 -9.38
CA GLU A 36 -8.76 0.08 -8.27
C GLU A 36 -7.57 0.97 -7.80
N ASN A 37 -6.35 0.43 -7.83
CA ASN A 37 -5.20 1.09 -7.22
C ASN A 37 -4.31 1.85 -8.21
N LEU A 38 -4.39 1.54 -9.51
CA LEU A 38 -3.53 2.13 -10.54
C LEU A 38 -3.49 3.66 -10.54
N PRO A 39 -4.63 4.38 -10.45
CA PRO A 39 -4.61 5.84 -10.44
C PRO A 39 -3.78 6.40 -9.28
N MET A 40 -4.02 5.89 -8.06
CA MET A 40 -3.33 6.36 -6.86
C MET A 40 -1.83 6.03 -6.92
N LEU A 41 -1.47 4.82 -7.34
CA LEU A 41 -0.07 4.39 -7.41
C LEU A 41 0.72 5.20 -8.45
N ARG A 42 0.16 5.45 -9.64
CA ARG A 42 0.81 6.28 -10.66
C ARG A 42 0.94 7.75 -10.27
N GLN A 43 0.04 8.24 -9.44
CA GLN A 43 0.05 9.62 -8.95
C GLN A 43 0.97 9.82 -7.74
N LEU A 44 1.30 8.76 -6.99
CA LEU A 44 2.09 8.87 -5.77
C LEU A 44 3.43 9.61 -5.96
N PRO A 45 4.24 9.36 -7.01
CA PRO A 45 5.49 10.11 -7.24
C PRO A 45 5.26 11.60 -7.53
N GLN A 46 4.08 11.97 -8.01
CA GLN A 46 3.71 13.36 -8.35
C GLN A 46 3.20 14.13 -7.13
N HIS A 47 2.88 13.43 -6.03
CA HIS A 47 2.34 14.03 -4.82
C HIS A 47 3.19 13.64 -3.59
N PRO A 48 4.39 14.23 -3.42
CA PRO A 48 5.32 13.87 -2.34
C PRO A 48 4.82 14.19 -0.93
N HIS A 49 3.75 14.98 -0.81
CA HIS A 49 3.10 15.29 0.45
C HIS A 49 2.08 14.22 0.89
N TRP A 50 1.73 13.28 0.01
CA TRP A 50 0.86 12.16 0.35
C TRP A 50 1.60 11.17 1.25
N LEU A 51 0.86 10.63 2.23
CA LEU A 51 1.36 9.56 3.09
C LEU A 51 0.85 8.23 2.56
N PHE A 52 1.78 7.39 2.10
CA PHE A 52 1.49 6.02 1.69
C PHE A 52 1.87 5.02 2.78
N VAL A 53 0.87 4.33 3.32
CA VAL A 53 1.04 3.30 4.34
C VAL A 53 0.56 1.98 3.77
N SER A 54 1.48 1.03 3.60
CA SER A 54 1.13 -0.34 3.27
C SER A 54 0.53 -1.04 4.49
N TYR A 55 -0.28 -2.07 4.25
CA TYR A 55 -0.79 -2.91 5.34
C TYR A 55 0.36 -3.63 6.05
N GLU A 56 1.36 -4.09 5.30
CA GLU A 56 2.50 -4.83 5.79
C GLU A 56 3.36 -4.00 6.76
N ASP A 57 3.58 -2.72 6.46
CA ASP A 57 4.32 -1.80 7.33
C ASP A 57 3.50 -1.40 8.53
N LEU A 58 2.21 -1.13 8.36
CA LEU A 58 1.32 -0.83 9.50
C LEU A 58 1.27 -1.99 10.50
N MET A 59 1.30 -3.22 9.99
CA MET A 59 1.28 -4.42 10.81
C MET A 59 2.66 -4.76 11.36
N THR A 60 3.77 -4.49 10.68
CA THR A 60 5.12 -4.82 11.17
C THR A 60 5.68 -3.73 12.07
N HIS A 61 5.59 -2.47 11.64
CA HIS A 61 6.16 -1.27 12.24
C HIS A 61 5.08 -0.34 12.81
N THR A 62 4.13 -0.93 13.55
CA THR A 62 2.91 -0.23 13.99
C THR A 62 3.20 1.05 14.77
N VAL A 63 4.18 1.02 15.66
CA VAL A 63 4.46 2.19 16.53
C VAL A 63 5.02 3.32 15.69
N GLU A 64 6.00 3.00 14.86
CA GLU A 64 6.70 3.92 13.97
C GLU A 64 5.75 4.53 12.94
N VAL A 65 4.90 3.72 12.31
CA VAL A 65 3.91 4.22 11.35
C VAL A 65 2.92 5.16 12.02
N ILE A 66 2.43 4.84 13.23
CA ILE A 66 1.50 5.70 13.96
C ILE A 66 2.18 7.01 14.39
N ASP A 67 3.44 6.96 14.79
CA ASP A 67 4.22 8.15 15.14
C ASP A 67 4.35 9.10 13.95
N VAL A 68 4.69 8.58 12.77
CA VAL A 68 4.78 9.41 11.57
C VAL A 68 3.41 9.96 11.16
N LEU A 69 2.34 9.16 11.26
CA LEU A 69 0.98 9.65 10.99
C LEU A 69 0.58 10.78 11.96
N CYS A 70 0.83 10.61 13.26
CA CYS A 70 0.58 11.65 14.27
C CYS A 70 1.36 12.92 13.99
N GLN A 71 2.64 12.81 13.65
CA GLN A 71 3.49 13.95 13.36
C GLN A 71 3.08 14.68 12.07
N ARG A 72 2.87 13.94 10.97
CA ARG A 72 2.61 14.53 9.65
C ARG A 72 1.20 15.06 9.48
N LEU A 73 0.24 14.50 10.21
CA LEU A 73 -1.18 14.89 10.15
C LEU A 73 -1.63 15.65 11.41
N GLU A 74 -0.70 16.02 12.29
CA GLU A 74 -0.95 16.75 13.54
C GLU A 74 -2.03 16.09 14.43
N LEU A 75 -2.00 14.75 14.52
CA LEU A 75 -2.98 14.00 15.31
C LEU A 75 -2.53 13.89 16.77
N THR A 76 -3.44 14.25 17.69
CA THR A 76 -3.15 14.34 19.14
C THR A 76 -3.31 13.01 19.89
N ASP A 77 -4.09 12.07 19.36
CA ASP A 77 -4.60 10.89 20.07
C ASP A 77 -3.78 9.60 19.81
N ARG A 78 -2.45 9.69 19.84
CA ARG A 78 -1.52 8.58 19.53
C ARG A 78 -1.85 7.27 20.25
N GLU A 79 -1.97 7.31 21.58
CA GLU A 79 -2.22 6.11 22.40
C GLU A 79 -3.54 5.42 22.05
N ARG A 80 -4.54 6.21 21.67
CA ARG A 80 -5.85 5.69 21.25
C ARG A 80 -5.76 4.96 19.90
N MET A 81 -4.93 5.45 18.98
CA MET A 81 -4.68 4.81 17.69
C MET A 81 -3.97 3.47 17.90
N LEU A 82 -2.92 3.44 18.72
CA LEU A 82 -2.20 2.20 19.10
C LEU A 82 -3.11 1.18 19.78
N ALA A 83 -4.01 1.63 20.67
CA ALA A 83 -4.96 0.74 21.32
C ALA A 83 -5.99 0.16 20.35
N ARG A 84 -6.36 0.90 19.29
CA ARG A 84 -7.38 0.47 18.31
C ARG A 84 -6.84 -0.44 17.22
N ILE A 85 -5.60 -0.27 16.79
CA ILE A 85 -5.06 -1.00 15.64
C ILE A 85 -4.99 -2.52 15.86
N ARG A 86 -4.90 -2.95 17.12
CA ARG A 86 -4.96 -4.37 17.51
C ARG A 86 -6.35 -4.99 17.37
N ARG A 87 -7.38 -4.19 17.07
CA ARG A 87 -8.76 -4.65 16.92
C ARG A 87 -9.01 -4.93 15.44
N PRO A 88 -9.38 -6.18 15.07
CA PRO A 88 -9.80 -6.49 13.71
C PRO A 88 -10.92 -5.56 13.27
N SER A 89 -10.86 -5.12 12.01
CA SER A 89 -11.89 -4.28 11.39
C SER A 89 -13.24 -4.99 11.36
N ARG A 90 -14.32 -4.25 11.11
CA ARG A 90 -15.68 -4.81 11.06
C ARG A 90 -15.84 -5.86 9.96
N SER A 91 -15.21 -5.67 8.79
CA SER A 91 -15.19 -6.63 7.69
C SER A 91 -14.42 -7.89 8.08
N THR A 92 -13.22 -7.76 8.64
CA THR A 92 -12.43 -8.90 9.16
C THR A 92 -13.20 -9.67 10.24
N ARG A 93 -14.01 -8.99 11.08
CA ARG A 93 -14.85 -9.68 12.07
C ARG A 93 -15.96 -10.53 11.46
N ARG A 94 -16.49 -10.15 10.30
CA ARG A 94 -17.59 -10.87 9.64
C ARG A 94 -17.08 -11.96 8.71
N GLU A 95 -16.01 -11.68 7.98
CA GLU A 95 -15.59 -12.49 6.83
C GLU A 95 -14.35 -13.34 7.09
N SER A 96 -13.59 -13.07 8.16
CA SER A 96 -12.40 -13.88 8.48
C SER A 96 -12.73 -15.10 9.32
N THR A 97 -11.94 -16.16 9.12
CA THR A 97 -12.00 -17.38 9.91
C THR A 97 -11.70 -17.10 11.40
N PRO A 98 -12.22 -17.92 12.33
CA PRO A 98 -11.89 -17.79 13.76
C PRO A 98 -10.37 -17.83 14.03
N GLU A 99 -9.63 -18.61 13.24
CA GLU A 99 -8.19 -18.72 13.32
C GLU A 99 -7.47 -17.41 12.94
N ARG A 100 -7.87 -16.78 11.83
CA ARG A 100 -7.32 -15.47 11.41
C ARG A 100 -7.58 -14.39 12.44
N LYS A 101 -8.74 -14.41 13.10
CA LYS A 101 -9.04 -13.50 14.22
C LYS A 101 -8.13 -13.75 15.42
N ARG A 102 -7.80 -15.01 15.72
CA ARG A 102 -6.85 -15.36 16.79
C ARG A 102 -5.43 -14.90 16.45
N MET A 103 -4.97 -15.09 15.22
CA MET A 103 -3.65 -14.64 14.77
C MET A 103 -3.50 -13.12 14.92
N ILE A 104 -4.50 -12.33 14.51
CA ILE A 104 -4.48 -10.86 14.67
C ILE A 104 -4.37 -10.47 16.15
N ARG A 105 -5.13 -11.13 17.03
CA ARG A 105 -5.11 -10.85 18.47
C ARG A 105 -3.80 -11.23 19.15
N ARG A 106 -3.17 -12.34 18.70
CA ARG A 106 -1.89 -12.83 19.22
C ARG A 106 -0.70 -12.03 18.69
N GLY A 107 -0.90 -11.22 17.65
CA GLY A 107 0.18 -10.45 17.02
C GLY A 107 1.08 -11.31 16.13
N ASP A 108 0.60 -12.46 15.64
CA ASP A 108 1.35 -13.34 14.73
C ASP A 108 1.33 -12.76 13.30
N ARG A 109 2.08 -11.67 13.14
CA ARG A 109 2.07 -10.80 11.96
C ARG A 109 2.73 -11.45 10.75
N GLN A 110 3.77 -12.26 10.97
CA GLN A 110 4.48 -12.94 9.90
C GLN A 110 3.61 -14.04 9.28
N GLN A 111 2.97 -14.88 10.10
CA GLN A 111 2.07 -15.93 9.59
C GLN A 111 0.85 -15.33 8.87
N LEU A 112 0.31 -14.22 9.37
CA LEU A 112 -0.77 -13.50 8.67
C LEU A 112 -0.37 -13.03 7.28
N ARG A 113 0.89 -12.62 7.10
CA ARG A 113 1.42 -12.14 5.82
C ARG A 113 1.76 -13.27 4.86
N SER A 114 2.36 -14.36 5.31
CA SER A 114 2.80 -15.44 4.41
C SER A 114 1.76 -16.53 4.17
N SER A 115 0.68 -16.60 4.97
CA SER A 115 -0.34 -17.66 4.87
C SER A 115 -1.02 -17.79 3.50
N TRP A 116 -1.09 -16.72 2.70
CA TRP A 116 -1.68 -16.79 1.37
C TRP A 116 -0.86 -17.68 0.42
N ARG A 117 0.48 -17.75 0.59
CA ARG A 117 1.37 -18.59 -0.23
C ARG A 117 1.02 -20.07 -0.14
N GLN A 118 0.43 -20.51 0.97
CA GLN A 118 0.01 -21.91 1.14
C GLN A 118 -1.21 -22.28 0.28
N HIS A 119 -1.90 -21.30 -0.29
CA HIS A 119 -3.16 -21.47 -1.02
C HIS A 119 -3.03 -21.14 -2.51
N VAL A 120 -1.83 -20.80 -2.97
CA VAL A 120 -1.58 -20.35 -4.35
C VAL A 120 -0.37 -21.12 -4.88
N SER A 121 -0.50 -21.73 -6.05
CA SER A 121 0.62 -22.42 -6.69
C SER A 121 1.62 -21.43 -7.30
N ASP A 122 2.87 -21.85 -7.50
CA ASP A 122 3.89 -21.01 -8.13
C ASP A 122 3.46 -20.50 -9.51
N GLN A 123 2.77 -21.33 -10.31
CA GLN A 123 2.23 -20.91 -11.60
C GLN A 123 1.20 -19.78 -11.47
N GLN A 124 0.35 -19.84 -10.44
CA GLN A 124 -0.63 -18.79 -10.17
C GLN A 124 0.07 -17.51 -9.68
N VAL A 125 1.10 -17.63 -8.85
CA VAL A 125 1.94 -16.51 -8.44
C VAL A 125 2.54 -15.83 -9.68
N ASP A 126 3.15 -16.60 -10.58
CA ASP A 126 3.77 -16.09 -11.79
C ASP A 126 2.77 -15.34 -12.68
N ALA A 127 1.58 -15.90 -12.89
CA ALA A 127 0.52 -15.23 -13.65
C ALA A 127 0.08 -13.90 -13.00
N CYS A 128 -0.03 -13.86 -11.66
CA CYS A 128 -0.38 -12.64 -10.94
C CYS A 128 0.70 -11.56 -11.05
N PHE A 129 1.99 -11.92 -10.96
CA PHE A 129 3.07 -10.95 -11.10
C PHE A 129 3.25 -10.45 -12.54
N GLN A 130 2.96 -11.29 -13.55
CA GLN A 130 2.88 -10.83 -14.94
C GLN A 130 1.78 -9.78 -15.14
N LEU A 131 0.64 -9.91 -14.44
CA LEU A 131 -0.38 -8.87 -14.42
C LEU A 131 0.17 -7.57 -13.84
N LEU A 132 0.77 -7.60 -12.65
CA LEU A 132 1.34 -6.41 -12.01
C LEU A 132 2.37 -5.70 -12.92
N GLU A 133 3.27 -6.48 -13.54
CA GLU A 133 4.26 -5.98 -14.49
C GLU A 133 3.59 -5.29 -15.68
N ARG A 134 2.53 -5.88 -16.24
CA ARG A 134 1.81 -5.29 -17.38
C ARG A 134 1.13 -3.96 -17.04
N PHE A 135 0.71 -3.78 -15.80
CA PHE A 135 0.17 -2.52 -15.30
C PHE A 135 1.25 -1.50 -14.89
N GLY A 136 2.53 -1.92 -14.86
CA GLY A 136 3.66 -1.12 -14.38
C GLY A 136 3.61 -0.91 -12.88
N ILE A 137 3.11 -1.90 -12.11
CA ILE A 137 3.07 -1.86 -10.65
C ILE A 137 4.27 -2.66 -10.12
N ASP A 138 5.27 -1.94 -9.63
CA ASP A 138 6.52 -2.47 -9.07
C ASP A 138 6.53 -2.50 -7.53
N LEU A 139 5.38 -2.22 -6.91
CA LEU A 139 5.23 -2.17 -5.45
C LEU A 139 5.48 -3.52 -4.78
N TYR A 140 5.32 -4.65 -5.47
CA TYR A 140 5.49 -5.99 -4.88
C TYR A 140 6.42 -6.83 -5.76
N SER A 141 7.21 -7.69 -5.13
CA SER A 141 8.04 -8.70 -5.79
C SER A 141 7.65 -10.11 -5.39
N ARG A 142 7.95 -11.07 -6.28
CA ARG A 142 7.64 -12.49 -6.13
C ARG A 142 8.19 -13.10 -4.83
N ASP A 143 9.39 -12.68 -4.46
CA ASP A 143 10.16 -13.28 -3.36
C ASP A 143 9.98 -12.55 -2.03
N SER A 144 9.13 -11.51 -2.00
CA SER A 144 8.91 -10.68 -0.83
C SER A 144 7.42 -10.60 -0.46
N ASP A 145 7.12 -10.78 0.82
CA ASP A 145 5.80 -10.45 1.38
C ASP A 145 5.77 -8.99 1.91
N MET A 146 6.77 -8.18 1.58
CA MET A 146 6.82 -6.75 1.86
C MET A 146 6.78 -5.99 0.55
N PRO A 147 6.11 -4.83 0.50
CA PRO A 147 6.23 -3.97 -0.65
C PRO A 147 7.66 -3.44 -0.82
N ASP A 148 8.08 -3.31 -2.07
CA ASP A 148 9.36 -2.75 -2.45
C ASP A 148 9.28 -1.21 -2.39
N GLY A 149 9.98 -0.65 -1.41
CA GLY A 149 10.31 0.77 -1.26
C GLY A 149 9.23 1.80 -1.63
N THR A 150 8.36 2.19 -0.68
CA THR A 150 7.75 3.55 -0.60
C THR A 150 6.81 3.75 0.61
N SER A 151 6.83 2.88 1.61
CA SER A 151 6.03 3.14 2.81
C SER A 151 6.63 4.25 3.67
N VAL A 152 5.75 5.01 4.32
CA VAL A 152 6.02 6.11 5.26
C VAL A 152 7.17 5.85 6.24
N CYS A 153 7.45 4.59 6.59
CA CYS A 153 8.58 4.23 7.44
C CYS A 153 9.95 4.38 6.77
N ARG A 154 10.11 4.22 5.46
CA ARG A 154 11.44 4.29 4.82
C ARG A 154 11.88 5.71 4.50
N THR A 155 10.94 6.58 4.13
CA THR A 155 11.24 7.99 3.78
C THR A 155 11.49 8.89 4.98
N SER A 156 11.15 8.44 6.19
CA SER A 156 11.24 9.27 7.41
C SER A 156 12.56 9.14 8.19
N PHE A 157 13.42 8.19 7.82
CA PHE A 157 14.71 7.95 8.50
C PHE A 157 15.96 8.18 7.63
N GLY A 158 15.78 8.53 6.35
CA GLY A 158 16.87 8.88 5.44
C GLY A 158 16.68 10.27 4.87
N HIS A 159 17.50 11.21 5.31
CA HIS A 159 17.51 12.64 4.98
C HIS A 159 16.41 13.49 5.64
N ALA A 160 16.83 14.23 6.67
CA ALA A 160 16.34 15.57 6.91
C ALA A 160 16.54 16.39 5.62
N ALA A 161 15.61 16.30 4.68
CA ALA A 161 15.39 17.37 3.73
C ALA A 161 14.80 18.51 4.56
N THR A 162 15.66 19.48 4.89
CA THR A 162 15.28 20.80 5.36
C THR A 162 14.24 21.35 4.38
N CYS A 163 12.96 21.18 4.73
CA CYS A 163 11.85 21.82 4.05
C CYS A 163 11.83 23.26 4.59
N SER A 164 12.82 24.05 4.20
CA SER A 164 12.73 25.50 4.35
C SER A 164 11.64 25.96 3.40
N THR A 165 10.54 26.43 3.97
CA THR A 165 9.46 27.00 3.17
C THR A 165 9.97 28.23 2.41
N PRO A 166 9.48 28.51 1.19
CA PRO A 166 9.84 29.76 0.48
C PRO A 166 9.46 31.04 1.24
N ALA A 167 8.63 30.92 2.29
CA ALA A 167 8.24 32.02 3.16
C ALA A 167 9.31 32.38 4.22
N GLU A 168 10.19 31.44 4.60
CA GLU A 168 11.25 31.70 5.61
C GLU A 168 12.49 32.38 5.02
N GLN A 169 12.74 32.29 3.71
CA GLN A 169 13.86 32.97 3.05
C GLN A 169 13.58 34.46 2.71
N ALA A 170 12.34 34.92 2.89
CA ALA A 170 11.96 36.31 2.63
C ALA A 170 12.18 37.24 3.84
N ILE A 171 12.35 36.70 5.05
CA ILE A 171 12.50 37.49 6.29
C ILE A 171 13.98 37.79 6.60
N GLU A 172 14.93 36.98 6.12
CA GLU A 172 16.37 37.18 6.35
C GLU A 172 17.04 38.23 5.43
N LYS A 173 16.34 38.75 4.41
CA LYS A 173 16.89 39.78 3.49
C LYS A 173 16.40 41.21 3.73
N THR A 174 15.66 41.46 4.83
CA THR A 174 15.17 42.81 5.18
C THR A 174 15.80 43.37 6.46
N VAL A 175 16.73 42.66 7.10
CA VAL A 175 17.52 43.19 8.22
C VAL A 175 18.98 42.79 8.04
N ARG A 176 19.68 43.49 7.15
CA ARG A 176 21.09 43.89 7.23
C ARG A 176 21.50 44.67 5.99
#